data_AF-A0A942NSR3-F1
#
_entry.id   AF-A0A942NSR3-F1
#
_cell.length_a   1.000
_cell.length_b   1.000
_cell.length_c   1.000
_cell.angle_alpha   90.00
_cell.angle_beta   90.00
_cell.angle_gamma   90.00
#
_symmetry.space_group_name_H-M   'P 1'
#
loop_
_entity.id
_entity.type
_entity.pdbx_description
1 polymer ?
#
loop_
_entity_poly.entity_id
_entity_poly.type
_entity_poly.pdbx_seq_one_letter_code
_entity_poly.pdbx_strand_id
1 'polypeptide(L)'
;MNKKILIIALALALPLTVAAFPGGHDGDFKGHKGDRVEHLAKKLELTAEQKEQLKQVFEEQHAKREALRQETDQRMQTVLTPEQMTKFEEMKKQRHEKWQKRHQEGNGQSAD
;
A
#
# COMPACT_ATOMS: atom_id res chain seq x y z
N MET A 1 -16.85 12.64 32.06
CA MET A 1 -15.45 12.60 32.53
C MET A 1 -14.95 11.19 32.38
N ASN A 2 -14.13 10.91 31.35
CA ASN A 2 -13.20 9.77 31.25
C ASN A 2 -11.92 10.30 30.58
N LYS A 3 -11.15 11.07 31.36
CA LYS A 3 -9.94 11.79 30.95
C LYS A 3 -8.71 11.01 31.42
N LYS A 4 -8.39 9.84 30.88
CA LYS A 4 -7.19 9.05 31.30
C LYS A 4 -6.67 8.07 30.23
N ILE A 5 -6.15 8.59 29.11
CA ILE A 5 -5.01 8.01 28.35
C ILE A 5 -4.34 9.20 27.62
N LEU A 6 -3.77 10.20 28.31
CA LEU A 6 -2.39 10.24 28.81
C LEU A 6 -1.38 9.36 28.06
N ILE A 7 -0.58 10.06 27.23
CA ILE A 7 0.79 9.75 26.79
C ILE A 7 0.90 8.64 25.73
N ILE A 8 0.80 9.02 24.45
CA ILE A 8 1.67 8.41 23.44
C ILE A 8 2.84 9.38 23.30
N ALA A 9 3.86 9.09 24.11
CA ALA A 9 5.16 9.69 23.98
C ALA A 9 5.57 9.62 22.51
N LEU A 10 5.85 10.80 21.97
CA LEU A 10 6.66 10.99 20.77
C LEU A 10 8.05 10.38 21.06
N ALA A 11 8.17 9.06 20.95
CA ALA A 11 9.43 8.34 20.96
C ALA A 11 10.07 8.50 19.57
N LEU A 12 10.64 9.68 19.36
CA LEU A 12 11.68 9.90 18.36
C LEU A 12 12.83 8.89 18.59
N ALA A 13 13.25 8.24 17.51
CA ALA A 13 14.48 7.48 17.34
C ALA A 13 14.60 6.11 18.06
N LEU A 14 14.10 5.06 17.41
CA LEU A 14 14.75 3.75 17.43
C LEU A 14 15.12 3.38 15.98
N PRO A 15 16.38 3.00 15.68
CA PRO A 15 16.71 2.43 14.37
C PRO A 15 16.05 1.06 14.30
N LEU A 16 14.90 0.99 13.64
CA LEU A 16 14.30 -0.29 13.29
C LEU A 16 15.23 -0.96 12.27
N THR A 17 15.99 -1.96 12.72
CA THR A 17 16.60 -2.95 11.85
C THR A 17 15.50 -3.53 10.97
N VAL A 18 15.52 -3.21 9.67
CA VAL A 18 14.57 -3.74 8.70
C VAL A 18 14.92 -5.22 8.51
N ALA A 19 14.27 -6.08 9.29
CA ALA A 19 14.09 -7.46 8.87
C ALA A 19 13.28 -7.40 7.57
N ALA A 20 13.89 -7.84 6.47
CA ALA A 20 13.21 -8.01 5.19
C ALA A 20 12.13 -9.08 5.38
N PHE A 21 10.95 -8.66 5.84
CA PHE A 21 9.75 -9.47 5.74
C PHE A 21 9.42 -9.55 4.24
N PRO A 22 9.42 -10.75 3.63
CA PRO A 22 8.83 -10.92 2.32
C PRO A 22 7.32 -10.70 2.48
N GLY A 23 6.90 -9.44 2.35
CA GLY A 23 5.51 -9.02 2.31
C GLY A 23 4.87 -9.52 1.02
N GLY A 24 4.54 -10.81 1.00
CA GLY A 24 3.73 -11.42 -0.03
C GLY A 24 2.29 -10.97 0.10
N HIS A 25 1.93 -9.89 -0.60
CA HIS A 25 0.68 -9.72 -1.34
C HIS A 25 0.67 -8.30 -1.93
N ASP A 26 1.31 -8.14 -3.09
CA ASP A 26 0.91 -7.09 -4.05
C ASP A 26 -0.45 -7.49 -4.65
N GLY A 27 -1.48 -7.48 -3.82
CA GLY A 27 -2.85 -7.31 -4.28
C GLY A 27 -3.00 -5.82 -4.56
N ASP A 28 -3.34 -5.47 -5.80
CA ASP A 28 -3.74 -4.15 -6.24
C ASP A 28 -4.74 -3.53 -5.23
N PHE A 29 -4.22 -2.77 -4.25
CA PHE A 29 -5.01 -1.90 -3.39
C PHE A 29 -5.31 -0.59 -4.14
N LYS A 30 -5.72 -0.73 -5.40
CA LYS A 30 -6.12 0.37 -6.29
C LYS A 30 -7.62 0.59 -6.10
N GLY A 31 -7.98 0.90 -4.85
CA GLY A 31 -9.32 1.21 -4.42
C GLY A 31 -9.18 2.07 -3.17
N HIS A 32 -9.28 3.38 -3.37
CA HIS A 32 -9.60 4.37 -2.34
C HIS A 32 -8.57 4.60 -1.22
N LYS A 33 -7.51 5.40 -1.51
CA LYS A 33 -6.71 6.04 -0.44
C LYS A 33 -7.59 6.86 0.51
N GLY A 34 -8.61 7.54 -0.03
CA GLY A 34 -9.66 8.23 0.73
C GLY A 34 -10.37 7.28 1.69
N ASP A 35 -10.90 6.16 1.17
CA ASP A 35 -11.65 5.22 2.02
C ASP A 35 -10.81 4.61 3.14
N ARG A 36 -9.50 4.40 2.97
CA ARG A 36 -8.70 3.82 4.07
C ARG A 36 -8.58 4.76 5.27
N VAL A 37 -8.26 6.03 5.02
CA VAL A 37 -8.18 7.02 6.11
C VAL A 37 -9.57 7.26 6.68
N GLU A 38 -10.59 7.38 5.84
CA GLU A 38 -11.98 7.58 6.30
C GLU A 38 -12.52 6.40 7.08
N HIS A 39 -12.20 5.17 6.67
CA HIS A 39 -12.60 3.96 7.38
C HIS A 39 -11.89 3.84 8.73
N LEU A 40 -10.59 4.13 8.80
CA LEU A 40 -9.87 4.19 10.08
C LEU A 40 -10.39 5.32 10.96
N ALA A 41 -10.67 6.47 10.35
CA ALA A 41 -11.26 7.62 11.03
C ALA A 41 -12.61 7.29 11.67
N LYS A 42 -13.46 6.54 10.96
CA LYS A 42 -14.76 6.11 11.48
C LYS A 42 -14.62 5.04 12.56
N LYS A 43 -13.74 4.05 12.37
CA LYS A 43 -13.56 2.94 13.32
C LYS A 43 -12.86 3.34 14.63
N LEU A 44 -11.98 4.33 14.56
CA LEU A 44 -11.18 4.79 15.70
C LEU A 44 -11.64 6.16 16.22
N GLU A 45 -12.75 6.68 15.68
CA GLU A 45 -13.32 7.99 16.04
C GLU A 45 -12.28 9.12 15.99
N LEU A 46 -11.47 9.15 14.93
CA LEU A 46 -10.37 10.10 14.82
C LEU A 46 -10.87 11.55 14.70
N THR A 47 -10.19 12.47 15.39
CA THR A 47 -10.40 13.90 15.24
C THR A 47 -9.94 14.40 13.86
N ALA A 48 -10.36 15.60 13.47
CA ALA A 48 -9.92 16.20 12.20
C ALA A 48 -8.39 16.28 12.09
N GLU A 49 -7.72 16.66 13.18
CA GLU A 49 -6.25 16.75 13.25
C GLU A 49 -5.57 15.39 13.09
N GLN A 50 -6.09 14.34 13.75
CA GLN A 50 -5.55 12.99 13.63
C GLN A 50 -5.72 12.42 12.22
N LYS A 51 -6.85 12.72 11.55
CA LYS A 51 -7.06 12.32 10.16
C LYS A 51 -6.03 12.96 9.23
N GLU A 52 -5.74 14.23 9.43
CA GLU A 52 -4.78 14.95 8.59
C GLU A 52 -3.36 14.40 8.77
N GLN A 53 -2.94 14.16 10.01
CA GLN A 53 -1.66 13.49 10.30
C GLN A 53 -1.58 12.10 9.66
N LEU A 54 -2.67 11.33 9.73
CA LEU A 54 -2.71 9.99 9.15
C LEU A 54 -2.65 10.00 7.61
N LYS A 55 -3.27 10.98 6.96
CA LYS A 55 -3.12 11.19 5.50
C LYS A 55 -1.67 11.42 5.15
N GLN A 56 -0.99 12.34 5.85
CA GLN A 56 0.41 12.65 5.60
C GLN A 56 1.29 11.40 5.72
N VAL A 57 1.07 10.56 6.73
CA VAL A 57 1.80 9.28 6.89
C VAL A 57 1.62 8.37 5.67
N PHE A 58 0.39 8.21 5.16
CA PHE A 58 0.15 7.38 3.99
C PHE A 58 0.67 7.97 2.69
N GLU A 59 0.68 9.30 2.55
CA GLU A 59 1.28 10.00 1.41
C GLU A 59 2.80 9.80 1.38
N GLU A 60 3.48 10.01 2.49
CA GLU A 60 4.92 9.75 2.62
C GLU A 60 5.27 8.30 2.35
N GLN A 61 4.47 7.35 2.87
CA GLN A 61 4.65 5.93 2.60
C GLN A 61 4.46 5.62 1.10
N HIS A 62 3.49 6.26 0.45
CA HIS A 62 3.26 6.07 -0.98
C HIS A 62 4.44 6.56 -1.80
N ALA A 63 4.94 7.77 -1.53
CA ALA A 63 6.11 8.32 -2.21
C ALA A 63 7.33 7.41 -2.06
N LYS A 64 7.61 6.93 -0.84
CA LYS A 64 8.71 5.98 -0.59
C LYS A 64 8.54 4.67 -1.37
N ARG A 65 7.32 4.15 -1.44
CA ARG A 65 7.03 2.92 -2.19
C ARG A 65 7.23 3.11 -3.69
N GLU A 66 6.84 4.25 -4.23
CA GLU A 66 7.01 4.57 -5.64
C GLU A 66 8.50 4.66 -6.02
N ALA A 67 9.28 5.37 -5.20
CA ALA A 67 10.74 5.43 -5.37
C ALA A 67 11.37 4.03 -5.33
N LEU A 68 10.99 3.20 -4.34
CA LEU A 68 11.50 1.83 -4.24
C LEU A 68 11.10 0.95 -5.44
N ARG A 69 9.90 1.14 -6.00
CA ARG A 69 9.45 0.44 -7.21
C ARG A 69 10.31 0.81 -8.41
N GLN A 70 10.55 2.10 -8.64
CA GLN A 70 11.41 2.58 -9.72
C GLN A 70 12.84 2.05 -9.59
N GLU A 71 13.40 2.11 -8.38
CA GLU A 71 14.73 1.56 -8.10
C GLU A 71 14.79 0.05 -8.36
N THR A 72 13.76 -0.68 -7.94
CA THR A 72 13.67 -2.13 -8.16
C THR A 72 13.62 -2.44 -9.65
N ASP A 73 12.78 -1.74 -10.42
CA ASP A 73 12.66 -1.96 -11.86
C ASP A 73 13.99 -1.64 -12.58
N GLN A 74 14.72 -0.59 -12.19
CA GLN A 74 16.06 -0.30 -12.70
C GLN A 74 17.05 -1.43 -12.39
N ARG A 75 17.10 -1.89 -11.13
CA ARG A 75 17.99 -3.00 -10.74
C ARG A 75 17.67 -4.28 -11.51
N MET A 76 16.39 -4.57 -11.74
CA MET A 76 15.96 -5.72 -12.54
C MET A 76 16.48 -5.65 -13.99
N GLN A 77 16.52 -4.47 -14.61
CA GLN A 77 17.10 -4.29 -15.95
C GLN A 77 18.60 -4.60 -16.00
N THR A 78 19.31 -4.49 -14.87
CA THR A 78 20.75 -4.81 -14.82
C THR A 78 21.02 -6.31 -14.67
N VAL A 79 20.04 -7.08 -14.19
CA VAL A 79 20.18 -8.53 -13.90
C VAL A 79 19.55 -9.38 -14.99
N LEU A 80 18.44 -8.93 -15.59
CA LEU A 80 17.72 -9.65 -16.62
C LEU A 80 18.23 -9.31 -18.02
N THR A 81 18.20 -10.30 -18.91
CA THR A 81 18.36 -10.03 -20.35
C THR A 81 17.13 -9.29 -20.90
N PRO A 82 17.25 -8.59 -22.06
CA PRO A 82 16.10 -7.93 -22.67
C PRO A 82 14.91 -8.87 -22.91
N GLU A 83 15.17 -10.11 -23.35
CA GLU A 83 14.12 -11.11 -23.58
C GLU A 83 13.43 -11.55 -22.27
N GLN A 84 14.20 -11.73 -21.19
CA GLN A 84 13.66 -12.07 -19.87
C GLN A 84 12.81 -10.93 -19.30
N MET A 85 13.23 -9.68 -19.51
CA MET A 85 12.47 -8.51 -19.07
C MET A 85 11.12 -8.42 -19.81
N THR A 86 11.10 -8.59 -21.13
CA THR A 86 9.87 -8.61 -21.91
C THR A 86 8.90 -9.68 -21.40
N LYS A 87 9.41 -10.90 -21.13
CA LYS A 87 8.59 -11.98 -20.56
C LYS A 87 8.06 -11.63 -19.17
N PHE A 88 8.86 -10.95 -18.35
CA PHE A 88 8.46 -10.51 -17.02
C PHE A 88 7.35 -9.45 -17.07
N GLU A 89 7.44 -8.48 -17.97
CA GLU A 89 6.41 -7.47 -18.20
C GLU A 89 5.10 -8.09 -18.71
N GLU A 90 5.19 -9.07 -19.61
CA GLU A 90 4.03 -9.81 -20.09
C GLU A 90 3.35 -10.58 -18.94
N MET A 91 4.12 -11.27 -18.10
CA MET A 91 3.59 -11.95 -16.91
C MET A 91 2.93 -10.97 -15.93
N LYS A 92 3.50 -9.77 -15.73
CA LYS A 92 2.89 -8.70 -14.92
C LYS A 92 1.55 -8.28 -15.52
N LYS A 93 1.48 -8.04 -16.82
CA LYS A 93 0.26 -7.64 -17.53
C LYS A 93 -0.84 -8.70 -17.44
N GLN A 94 -0.51 -9.96 -17.74
CA GLN A 94 -1.47 -11.07 -17.63
C GLN A 94 -2.02 -11.24 -16.21
N ARG A 95 -1.17 -11.06 -15.19
CA ARG A 95 -1.61 -11.09 -13.79
C ARG A 95 -2.61 -9.97 -13.50
N HIS A 96 -2.32 -8.75 -13.98
CA HIS A 96 -3.20 -7.61 -13.80
C HIS A 96 -4.55 -7.78 -14.51
N GLU A 97 -4.55 -8.28 -15.75
CA GLU A 97 -5.78 -8.59 -16.49
C GLU A 97 -6.63 -9.66 -15.79
N LYS A 98 -6.01 -10.74 -15.30
CA LYS A 98 -6.71 -11.78 -14.52
C LYS A 98 -7.30 -11.21 -13.24
N TRP A 99 -6.58 -10.32 -12.56
CA TRP A 99 -7.09 -9.65 -11.36
C TRP A 99 -8.28 -8.74 -11.70
N GLN A 100 -8.20 -7.94 -12.77
CA GLN A 100 -9.30 -7.09 -13.22
C GLN A 100 -10.54 -7.91 -13.59
N LYS A 101 -10.35 -9.01 -14.31
CA LYS A 101 -11.45 -9.92 -14.68
C LYS A 101 -12.16 -10.48 -13.45
N ARG A 102 -11.41 -10.96 -12.45
CA ARG A 102 -11.99 -11.44 -11.18
C ARG A 102 -12.74 -10.36 -10.42
N HIS A 103 -12.24 -9.13 -10.42
CA HIS A 103 -12.93 -8.00 -9.81
C HIS A 103 -14.24 -7.66 -10.52
N GLN A 104 -14.27 -7.73 -11.85
CA GLN A 104 -15.50 -7.52 -12.63
C GLN A 104 -16.52 -8.63 -12.38
N GLU A 105 -16.08 -9.90 -12.36
CA GLU A 105 -16.95 -11.05 -12.11
C GLU A 105 -17.50 -11.09 -10.67
N GLY A 106 -16.66 -10.79 -9.66
CA GLY A 106 -17.05 -10.79 -8.25
C GLY A 106 -17.97 -9.62 -7.85
N ASN A 107 -17.90 -8.48 -8.55
CA ASN A 107 -18.78 -7.33 -8.31
C ASN A 107 -20.15 -7.48 -9.01
N GLY A 108 -20.29 -8.44 -9.93
CA GLY A 108 -21.55 -8.77 -10.60
C GLY A 108 -22.43 -9.77 -9.83
N GLN A 109 -21.86 -10.54 -8.89
CA GLN A 109 -22.60 -11.51 -8.07
C GLN A 109 -23.18 -10.93 -6.77
N SER A 110 -22.86 -9.68 -6.42
CA SER A 110 -23.41 -8.99 -5.24
C SER A 110 -24.63 -8.12 -5.57
N ALA A 111 -25.18 -8.23 -6.78
CA ALA A 111 -26.32 -7.44 -7.26
C ALA A 111 -27.62 -8.25 -7.47
N ASP A 112 -27.63 -9.55 -7.12
CA ASP A 112 -28.82 -10.41 -7.09
C ASP A 112 -29.19 -10.83 -5.66
#